data_AF-A0A9X2M7I0-F1
#
_entry.id   AF-A0A9X2M7I0-F1
#
_cell.length_a   1.000
_cell.length_b   1.000
_cell.length_c   1.000
_cell.angle_alpha   90.00
_cell.angle_beta   90.00
_cell.angle_gamma   90.00
#
_symmetry.space_group_name_H-M   'P 1'
#
loop_
_entity.id
_entity.type
_entity.pdbx_description
1 polymer ?
#
loop_
_entity_poly.entity_id
_entity_poly.type
_entity_poly.pdbx_seq_one_letter_code
_entity_poly.pdbx_strand_id
1 'polypeptide(L)'
;MTNTDMSNILKRLDKASNKLSSLASECTEENKHNNIPDAYFDSLLSTLMSIMRDKDLDGKIRGYAALIILMSQTGLRIRQMLSLKVNALSKTHISDFDNASHFLEFTIIKKDLYEQGFTVVNQLGYEAYKILEDVFEKSREKLKTDYLFCPSSSKTMPMKPEVFSKNMLRMITEFGYDIGAVNVEDDYPELKTISIGELKEKYSFSKKLYDGYSDDDDIISYPTSHQFRVHLCTYLYHKGVPLAFIQKYMNHLTEEMTDYYVRNKDSSEQDSKFADTILRVIVEEGTKPLGSGSDALMFKINEFIKNGKFKVVEDIDKVISILKGKVPIRQKTGGMCIKSVENRDCRVDDQSDKIYCAYGICPNHFHLYIMADITYNDCKTLIKIIEYNQTEGYLRQANKELGKLQSAIKNALKPEIEQLEDEINKKGVDWIKENHKNLIPIIERLDEIKKEMDEWMNIEPLTLKNN
;
A
#
# COMPACT_ATOMS: atom_id res chain seq x y z
N MET A 1 9.62 51.75 6.66
CA MET A 1 8.37 51.00 6.36
C MET A 1 7.58 50.89 7.65
N THR A 2 6.30 51.22 7.62
CA THR A 2 5.44 51.10 8.81
C THR A 2 5.09 49.62 9.05
N ASN A 3 4.72 49.25 10.29
CA ASN A 3 4.27 47.88 10.60
C ASN A 3 3.09 47.44 9.70
N THR A 4 2.28 48.40 9.24
CA THR A 4 1.17 48.19 8.31
C THR A 4 1.65 47.80 6.90
N ASP A 5 2.76 48.38 6.43
CA ASP A 5 3.36 48.05 5.13
C ASP A 5 3.96 46.65 5.13
N MET A 6 4.63 46.26 6.22
CA MET A 6 5.19 44.92 6.40
C MET A 6 4.09 43.85 6.47
N SER A 7 2.98 44.11 7.18
CA SER A 7 1.84 43.19 7.23
C SER A 7 1.20 42.97 5.85
N ASN A 8 1.09 44.03 5.06
CA ASN A 8 0.52 43.94 3.70
C ASN A 8 1.45 43.22 2.72
N ILE A 9 2.76 43.36 2.87
CA ILE A 9 3.75 42.62 2.08
C ILE A 9 3.75 41.14 2.45
N LEU A 10 3.71 40.81 3.75
CA LEU A 10 3.60 39.44 4.22
C LEU A 10 2.32 38.76 3.72
N LYS A 11 1.17 39.44 3.76
CA LYS A 11 -0.09 38.90 3.19
C LYS A 11 -0.02 38.66 1.68
N ARG A 12 0.72 39.49 0.94
CA ARG A 12 0.90 39.32 -0.51
C ARG A 12 1.86 38.18 -0.82
N LEU A 13 2.92 38.02 -0.04
CA LEU A 13 3.86 36.89 -0.15
C LEU A 13 3.17 35.57 0.21
N ASP A 14 2.34 35.56 1.25
CA ASP A 14 1.56 34.39 1.68
C ASP A 14 0.54 33.98 0.60
N LYS A 15 -0.14 34.96 -0.01
CA LYS A 15 -1.05 34.70 -1.15
C LYS A 15 -0.32 34.20 -2.40
N ALA A 16 0.89 34.68 -2.67
CA ALA A 16 1.71 34.21 -3.78
C ALA A 16 2.30 32.81 -3.53
N SER A 17 2.72 32.54 -2.30
CA SER A 17 3.18 31.23 -1.83
C SER A 17 2.08 30.18 -1.94
N ASN A 18 0.87 30.49 -1.45
CA ASN A 18 -0.28 29.58 -1.55
C ASN A 18 -0.67 29.28 -3.01
N LYS A 19 -0.54 30.25 -3.93
CA LYS A 19 -0.79 30.03 -5.37
C LYS A 19 0.31 29.20 -6.04
N LEU A 20 1.57 29.35 -5.61
CA LEU A 20 2.69 28.53 -6.07
C LEU A 20 2.60 27.09 -5.54
N SER A 21 2.21 26.92 -4.29
CA SER A 21 2.00 25.61 -3.67
C SER A 21 0.80 24.88 -4.28
N SER A 22 -0.31 25.57 -4.60
CA SER A 22 -1.45 24.93 -5.28
C SER A 22 -1.11 24.45 -6.69
N LEU A 23 -0.33 25.25 -7.43
CA LEU A 23 0.19 24.86 -8.76
C LEU A 23 1.21 23.71 -8.65
N ALA A 24 2.00 23.65 -7.58
CA ALA A 24 2.94 22.55 -7.34
C ALA A 24 2.25 21.25 -6.87
N SER A 25 1.16 21.34 -6.11
CA SER A 25 0.32 20.19 -5.74
C SER A 25 -0.48 19.65 -6.94
N GLU A 26 -1.03 20.54 -7.78
CA GLU A 26 -1.66 20.17 -9.05
C GLU A 26 -0.65 19.47 -9.98
N CYS A 27 0.57 19.99 -10.11
CA CYS A 27 1.65 19.34 -10.87
C CYS A 27 2.16 18.01 -10.26
N THR A 28 1.92 17.73 -8.98
CA THR A 28 2.37 16.47 -8.31
C THR A 28 1.28 15.39 -8.29
N GLU A 29 0.00 15.75 -8.36
CA GLU A 29 -1.11 14.82 -8.62
C GLU A 29 -1.17 14.41 -10.11
N GLU A 30 -0.98 15.36 -11.05
CA GLU A 30 -1.00 15.09 -12.51
C GLU A 30 0.10 14.13 -12.99
N ASN A 31 1.15 13.90 -12.20
CA ASN A 31 2.31 13.07 -12.57
C ASN A 31 2.35 11.68 -11.88
N LYS A 32 1.28 11.28 -11.18
CA LYS A 32 1.20 9.98 -10.49
C LYS A 32 0.57 8.91 -11.39
N HIS A 33 1.25 7.78 -11.60
CA HIS A 33 0.67 6.65 -12.33
C HIS A 33 -0.52 6.03 -11.58
N ASN A 34 -1.69 5.87 -12.19
CA ASN A 34 -2.87 5.34 -11.51
C ASN A 34 -2.73 3.86 -11.10
N ASN A 35 -3.54 3.40 -10.14
CA ASN A 35 -3.59 1.97 -9.79
C ASN A 35 -4.28 1.15 -10.90
N ILE A 36 -4.12 -0.18 -10.91
CA ILE A 36 -5.03 -1.08 -11.63
C ILE A 36 -6.20 -1.39 -10.67
N PRO A 37 -7.47 -1.25 -11.11
CA PRO A 37 -8.64 -1.63 -10.32
C PRO A 37 -8.63 -3.12 -9.96
N ASP A 38 -9.04 -3.45 -8.74
CA ASP A 38 -8.98 -4.83 -8.23
C ASP A 38 -9.79 -5.79 -9.11
N ALA A 39 -11.03 -5.42 -9.47
CA ALA A 39 -11.90 -6.27 -10.30
C ALA A 39 -11.32 -6.54 -11.69
N TYR A 40 -10.78 -5.50 -12.35
CA TYR A 40 -10.09 -5.65 -13.63
C TYR A 40 -8.82 -6.52 -13.48
N PHE A 41 -8.03 -6.27 -12.43
CA PHE A 41 -6.79 -7.01 -12.19
C PHE A 41 -7.05 -8.50 -11.93
N ASP A 42 -8.06 -8.84 -11.14
CA ASP A 42 -8.43 -10.23 -10.83
C ASP A 42 -8.85 -10.98 -12.10
N SER A 43 -9.66 -10.34 -12.95
CA SER A 43 -10.09 -10.90 -14.24
C SER A 43 -8.90 -11.11 -15.20
N LEU A 44 -8.05 -10.08 -15.31
CA LEU A 44 -6.81 -10.16 -16.08
C LEU A 44 -5.92 -11.29 -15.59
N LEU A 45 -5.64 -11.35 -14.28
CA LEU A 45 -4.75 -12.34 -13.69
C LEU A 45 -5.27 -13.77 -13.90
N SER A 46 -6.57 -14.00 -13.68
CA SER A 46 -7.23 -15.28 -13.93
C SER A 46 -7.07 -15.74 -15.39
N THR A 47 -7.31 -14.83 -16.34
CA THR A 47 -7.16 -15.11 -17.78
C THR A 47 -5.70 -15.42 -18.15
N LEU A 48 -4.74 -14.63 -17.65
CA LEU A 48 -3.32 -14.89 -17.86
C LEU A 48 -2.88 -16.24 -17.29
N MET A 49 -3.40 -16.64 -16.12
CA MET A 49 -3.10 -17.94 -15.52
C MET A 49 -3.61 -19.08 -16.38
N SER A 50 -4.82 -18.96 -16.95
CA SER A 50 -5.36 -19.92 -17.90
C SER A 50 -4.44 -20.06 -19.13
N ILE A 51 -4.11 -18.93 -19.76
CA ILE A 51 -3.24 -18.88 -20.95
C ILE A 51 -1.86 -19.49 -20.67
N MET A 52 -1.24 -19.11 -19.55
CA MET A 52 0.09 -19.57 -19.17
C MET A 52 0.15 -21.11 -19.02
N ARG A 53 -0.90 -21.69 -18.45
CA ARG A 53 -1.00 -23.13 -18.12
C ARG A 53 -1.51 -23.99 -19.28
N ASP A 54 -2.20 -23.41 -20.25
CA ASP A 54 -2.68 -24.12 -21.43
C ASP A 54 -1.51 -24.54 -22.32
N LYS A 55 -1.31 -25.85 -22.47
CA LYS A 55 -0.21 -26.43 -23.26
C LYS A 55 -0.49 -26.46 -24.76
N ASP A 56 -1.74 -26.28 -25.17
CA ASP A 56 -2.15 -26.28 -26.57
C ASP A 56 -1.93 -24.91 -27.24
N LEU A 57 -1.77 -23.86 -26.43
CA LEU A 57 -1.40 -22.53 -26.90
C LEU A 57 0.09 -22.42 -27.27
N ASP A 58 0.37 -21.52 -28.21
CA ASP A 58 1.73 -21.24 -28.68
C ASP A 58 2.63 -20.78 -27.51
N GLY A 59 3.83 -21.36 -27.43
CA GLY A 59 4.78 -21.10 -26.35
C GLY A 59 5.15 -19.63 -26.19
N LYS A 60 5.08 -18.82 -27.27
CA LYS A 60 5.29 -17.38 -27.18
C LYS A 60 4.17 -16.71 -26.41
N ILE A 61 2.91 -17.04 -26.68
CA ILE A 61 1.74 -16.46 -26.00
C ILE A 61 1.80 -16.81 -24.52
N ARG A 62 2.02 -18.10 -24.21
CA ARG A 62 2.20 -18.60 -22.84
C ARG A 62 3.33 -17.87 -22.12
N GLY A 63 4.44 -17.63 -22.82
CA GLY A 63 5.59 -16.88 -22.30
C GLY A 63 5.30 -15.40 -22.02
N TYR A 64 4.50 -14.71 -22.84
CA TYR A 64 4.07 -13.34 -22.53
C TYR A 64 3.17 -13.30 -21.30
N ALA A 65 2.21 -14.23 -21.20
CA ALA A 65 1.34 -14.34 -20.02
C ALA A 65 2.16 -14.59 -18.75
N ALA A 66 3.10 -15.54 -18.80
CA ALA A 66 4.02 -15.81 -17.69
C ALA A 66 4.85 -14.59 -17.30
N LEU A 67 5.37 -13.82 -18.26
CA LEU A 67 6.16 -12.63 -17.96
C LEU A 67 5.32 -11.52 -17.30
N ILE A 68 4.06 -11.34 -17.74
CA ILE A 68 3.15 -10.34 -17.15
C ILE A 68 2.73 -10.76 -15.75
N ILE A 69 2.42 -12.05 -15.54
CA ILE A 69 2.19 -12.61 -14.20
C ILE A 69 3.41 -12.33 -13.33
N LEU A 70 4.62 -12.70 -13.76
CA LEU A 70 5.82 -12.50 -12.96
C LEU A 70 6.05 -11.02 -12.63
N MET A 71 5.80 -10.10 -13.56
CA MET A 71 5.85 -8.66 -13.33
C MET A 71 4.83 -8.21 -12.28
N SER A 72 3.59 -8.71 -12.35
CA SER A 72 2.54 -8.41 -11.37
C SER A 72 2.84 -8.94 -9.96
N GLN A 73 3.52 -10.09 -9.86
CA GLN A 73 3.83 -10.73 -8.59
C GLN A 73 5.10 -10.19 -7.92
N THR A 74 6.03 -9.61 -8.69
CA THR A 74 7.32 -9.12 -8.19
C THR A 74 7.44 -7.59 -8.19
N GLY A 75 6.60 -6.92 -8.97
CA GLY A 75 6.61 -5.47 -9.13
C GLY A 75 7.87 -4.92 -9.81
N LEU A 76 8.76 -5.77 -10.36
CA LEU A 76 10.00 -5.31 -10.98
C LEU A 76 9.74 -4.37 -12.15
N ARG A 77 10.64 -3.38 -12.34
CA ARG A 77 10.52 -2.46 -13.47
C ARG A 77 10.71 -3.23 -14.78
N ILE A 78 10.02 -2.80 -15.83
CA ILE A 78 10.03 -3.50 -17.12
C ILE A 78 11.44 -3.78 -17.67
N ARG A 79 12.39 -2.84 -17.51
CA ARG A 79 13.78 -3.06 -17.95
C ARG A 79 14.47 -4.18 -17.16
N GLN A 80 14.22 -4.27 -15.85
CA GLN A 80 14.75 -5.32 -14.99
C GLN A 80 14.14 -6.67 -15.35
N MET A 81 12.81 -6.69 -15.57
CA MET A 81 12.05 -7.86 -16.03
C MET A 81 12.59 -8.41 -17.36
N LEU A 82 12.85 -7.55 -18.35
CA LEU A 82 13.33 -7.98 -19.67
C LEU A 82 14.81 -8.37 -19.66
N SER A 83 15.58 -7.96 -18.66
CA SER A 83 17.00 -8.33 -18.48
C SER A 83 17.24 -9.53 -17.57
N LEU A 84 16.18 -10.12 -17.00
CA LEU A 84 16.27 -11.26 -16.09
C LEU A 84 16.89 -12.48 -16.78
N LYS A 85 17.68 -13.24 -16.04
CA LYS A 85 18.40 -14.43 -16.53
C LYS A 85 17.78 -15.73 -16.00
N VAL A 86 18.06 -16.86 -16.66
CA VAL A 86 17.57 -18.21 -16.28
C VAL A 86 18.13 -18.71 -14.94
N ASN A 87 19.29 -18.21 -14.52
CA ASN A 87 19.89 -18.60 -13.23
C ASN A 87 19.65 -17.54 -12.14
N ALA A 88 18.67 -16.67 -12.34
CA ALA A 88 18.33 -15.61 -11.40
C ALA A 88 17.56 -16.11 -10.17
N LEU A 89 17.04 -17.35 -10.22
CA LEU A 89 16.26 -17.91 -9.14
C LEU A 89 17.17 -18.59 -8.11
N SER A 90 17.30 -17.95 -6.94
CA SER A 90 18.03 -18.50 -5.80
C SER A 90 17.05 -19.09 -4.79
N LYS A 91 17.41 -20.25 -4.24
CA LYS A 91 16.69 -20.88 -3.12
C LYS A 91 17.44 -20.60 -1.84
N THR A 92 16.73 -20.09 -0.84
CA THR A 92 17.27 -20.00 0.52
C THR A 92 16.26 -20.62 1.47
N HIS A 93 16.74 -21.52 2.33
CA HIS A 93 15.95 -21.97 3.46
C HIS A 93 15.93 -20.83 4.49
N ILE A 94 14.76 -20.30 4.75
CA ILE A 94 14.55 -19.48 5.93
C ILE A 94 14.32 -20.49 7.05
N SER A 95 15.23 -20.54 8.02
CA SER A 95 15.26 -21.53 9.11
C SER A 95 13.94 -21.66 9.89
N ASP A 96 13.08 -20.65 9.82
CA ASP A 96 11.81 -20.56 10.56
C ASP A 96 10.56 -20.90 9.72
N PHE A 97 10.74 -21.22 8.44
CA PHE A 97 9.64 -21.66 7.56
C PHE A 97 10.01 -23.01 6.91
N ASP A 98 9.16 -24.02 7.11
CA ASP A 98 9.30 -25.36 6.50
C ASP A 98 9.28 -25.34 4.95
N ASN A 99 8.95 -24.19 4.35
CA ASN A 99 8.89 -24.01 2.91
C ASN A 99 10.09 -23.18 2.41
N ALA A 100 10.84 -23.72 1.45
CA ALA A 100 11.90 -22.98 0.75
C ALA A 100 11.33 -21.70 0.12
N SER A 101 11.88 -20.54 0.49
CA SER A 101 11.54 -19.26 -0.12
C SER A 101 12.40 -19.04 -1.36
N HIS A 102 11.77 -18.69 -2.48
CA HIS A 102 12.46 -18.42 -3.74
C HIS A 102 12.71 -16.93 -3.88
N PHE A 103 13.95 -16.56 -4.20
CA PHE A 103 14.36 -15.19 -4.43
C PHE A 103 14.75 -15.03 -5.90
N LEU A 104 14.41 -13.88 -6.47
CA LEU A 104 14.93 -13.46 -7.78
C LEU A 104 16.02 -12.44 -7.61
N GLU A 105 17.19 -12.77 -8.14
CA GLU A 105 18.33 -11.90 -8.28
C GLU A 105 18.24 -11.15 -9.61
N PHE A 106 18.38 -9.84 -9.58
CA PHE A 106 18.33 -9.03 -10.79
C PHE A 106 19.29 -7.85 -10.72
N THR A 107 19.69 -7.37 -11.89
CA THR A 107 20.60 -6.24 -11.97
C THR A 107 19.82 -4.92 -12.00
N ILE A 108 20.19 -4.01 -11.11
CA ILE A 108 19.74 -2.62 -11.09
C ILE A 108 20.77 -1.80 -11.85
N ILE A 109 20.31 -1.10 -12.88
CA ILE A 109 21.16 -0.21 -13.71
C ILE A 109 20.76 1.23 -13.40
N LYS A 110 21.69 2.02 -12.82
CA LYS A 110 21.51 3.45 -12.57
C LYS A 110 22.72 4.23 -13.08
N LYS A 111 22.56 5.03 -14.14
CA LYS A 111 23.56 6.00 -14.63
C LYS A 111 25.01 5.48 -14.46
N ASP A 112 25.28 4.30 -15.02
CA ASP A 112 26.58 3.59 -15.03
C ASP A 112 27.01 2.81 -13.77
N LEU A 113 26.16 2.74 -12.72
CA LEU A 113 26.31 1.79 -11.61
C LEU A 113 25.47 0.52 -11.83
N TYR A 114 26.10 -0.63 -11.58
CA TYR A 114 25.45 -1.95 -11.54
C TYR A 114 25.36 -2.43 -10.09
N GLU A 115 24.14 -2.53 -9.58
CA GLU A 115 23.87 -3.09 -8.25
C GLU A 115 23.07 -4.40 -8.41
N GLN A 116 23.27 -5.36 -7.50
CA GLN A 116 22.40 -6.52 -7.41
C GLN A 116 21.22 -6.23 -6.49
N GLY A 117 20.02 -6.46 -6.99
CA GLY A 117 18.78 -6.43 -6.23
C GLY A 117 18.23 -7.84 -6.04
N PHE A 118 17.45 -8.01 -4.98
CA PHE A 118 16.76 -9.25 -4.67
C PHE A 118 15.28 -8.96 -4.42
N THR A 119 14.38 -9.85 -4.84
CA THR A 119 12.96 -9.79 -4.48
C THR A 119 12.43 -11.18 -4.15
N VAL A 120 11.42 -11.25 -3.30
CA VAL A 120 10.79 -12.51 -2.90
C VAL A 120 9.73 -12.90 -3.94
N VAL A 121 9.72 -14.17 -4.31
CA VAL A 121 8.77 -14.73 -5.27
C VAL A 121 7.80 -15.65 -4.56
N ASN A 122 6.51 -15.37 -4.72
CA ASN A 122 5.45 -16.25 -4.26
C ASN A 122 5.30 -17.47 -5.20
N GLN A 123 4.41 -18.40 -4.84
CA GLN A 123 4.22 -19.63 -5.62
C GLN A 123 3.83 -19.37 -7.09
N LEU A 124 2.97 -18.38 -7.33
CA LEU A 124 2.51 -18.03 -8.69
C LEU A 124 3.63 -17.42 -9.54
N GLY A 125 4.43 -16.53 -8.95
CA GLY A 125 5.63 -15.99 -9.61
C GLY A 125 6.67 -17.08 -9.88
N TYR A 126 6.84 -18.04 -8.98
CA TYR A 126 7.75 -19.18 -9.18
C TYR A 126 7.29 -20.04 -10.35
N GLU A 127 6.00 -20.37 -10.40
CA GLU A 127 5.41 -21.11 -11.51
C GLU A 127 5.61 -20.37 -12.85
N ALA A 128 5.33 -19.06 -12.88
CA ALA A 128 5.52 -18.24 -14.06
C ALA A 128 7.00 -18.23 -14.51
N TYR A 129 7.94 -18.15 -13.57
CA TYR A 129 9.37 -18.25 -13.86
C TYR A 129 9.72 -19.59 -14.51
N LYS A 130 9.24 -20.71 -13.95
CA LYS A 130 9.48 -22.05 -14.50
C LYS A 130 8.90 -22.22 -15.90
N ILE A 131 7.70 -21.69 -16.14
CA ILE A 131 7.10 -21.72 -17.48
C ILE A 131 7.93 -20.91 -18.48
N LEU A 132 8.49 -19.76 -18.08
CA LEU A 132 9.41 -18.99 -18.93
C LEU A 132 10.70 -19.76 -19.23
N GLU A 133 11.24 -20.51 -18.28
CA GLU A 133 12.34 -21.43 -18.53
C GLU A 133 11.91 -22.45 -19.60
N ASP A 134 10.83 -23.19 -19.39
CA ASP A 134 10.45 -24.28 -20.28
C ASP A 134 10.11 -23.80 -21.71
N VAL A 135 9.25 -22.77 -21.86
CA VAL A 135 8.74 -22.36 -23.18
C VAL A 135 9.80 -21.71 -24.06
N PHE A 136 10.83 -21.09 -23.46
CA PHE A 136 11.88 -20.40 -24.20
C PHE A 136 13.20 -21.14 -24.26
N GLU A 137 13.32 -22.37 -23.73
CA GLU A 137 14.53 -23.19 -23.77
C GLU A 137 15.16 -23.27 -25.17
N LYS A 138 14.40 -23.77 -26.15
CA LYS A 138 14.85 -23.89 -27.55
C LYS A 138 15.18 -22.53 -28.18
N SER A 139 14.47 -21.48 -27.78
CA SER A 139 14.73 -20.13 -28.29
C SER A 139 16.03 -19.56 -27.72
N ARG A 140 16.35 -19.83 -26.45
CA ARG A 140 17.62 -19.44 -25.80
C ARG A 140 18.81 -20.13 -26.46
N GLU A 141 18.70 -21.43 -26.70
CA GLU A 141 19.75 -22.19 -27.39
C GLU A 141 20.04 -21.62 -28.78
N LYS A 142 18.98 -21.37 -29.56
CA LYS A 142 19.09 -20.81 -30.91
C LYS A 142 19.70 -19.40 -30.92
N LEU A 143 19.31 -18.55 -29.96
CA LEU A 143 19.77 -17.17 -29.86
C LEU A 143 21.09 -17.03 -29.07
N LYS A 144 21.60 -18.12 -28.48
CA LYS A 144 22.79 -18.16 -27.61
C LYS A 144 22.77 -17.08 -26.52
N THR A 145 21.68 -17.04 -25.77
CA THR A 145 21.45 -16.04 -24.72
C THR A 145 21.02 -16.68 -23.41
N ASP A 146 21.35 -16.03 -22.29
CA ASP A 146 20.97 -16.43 -20.93
C ASP A 146 19.74 -15.67 -20.38
N TYR A 147 19.12 -14.80 -21.19
CA TYR A 147 17.90 -14.09 -20.80
C TYR A 147 16.73 -15.06 -20.65
N LEU A 148 15.98 -14.90 -19.56
CA LEU A 148 14.81 -15.69 -19.23
C LEU A 148 13.72 -15.56 -20.31
N PHE A 149 13.43 -14.33 -20.73
CA PHE A 149 12.40 -14.02 -21.72
C PHE A 149 13.01 -13.72 -23.09
N CYS A 150 12.99 -14.69 -24.00
CA CYS A 150 13.60 -14.55 -25.33
C CYS A 150 12.72 -15.13 -26.47
N PRO A 151 11.58 -14.49 -26.79
CA PRO A 151 10.75 -14.95 -27.90
C PRO A 151 11.54 -14.89 -29.21
N SER A 152 11.50 -16.00 -29.96
CA SER A 152 12.28 -16.21 -31.19
C SER A 152 12.08 -15.16 -32.28
N SER A 153 10.98 -14.40 -32.22
CA SER A 153 10.68 -13.29 -33.13
C SER A 153 11.42 -11.98 -32.83
N SER A 154 12.14 -11.89 -31.71
CA SER A 154 12.84 -10.67 -31.32
C SER A 154 14.14 -10.49 -32.08
N LYS A 155 14.33 -9.31 -32.69
CA LYS A 155 15.56 -8.96 -33.41
C LYS A 155 16.74 -8.59 -32.51
N THR A 156 16.46 -8.16 -31.28
CA THR A 156 17.45 -7.68 -30.31
C THR A 156 17.12 -8.20 -28.92
N MET A 157 18.17 -8.56 -28.17
CA MET A 157 18.08 -9.04 -26.79
C MET A 157 18.91 -8.14 -25.86
N PRO A 158 18.41 -7.76 -24.66
CA PRO A 158 17.06 -7.99 -24.17
C PRO A 158 16.01 -7.25 -25.02
N MET A 159 14.75 -7.69 -24.95
CA MET A 159 13.67 -7.03 -25.68
C MET A 159 13.55 -5.57 -25.24
N LYS A 160 13.30 -4.67 -26.21
CA LYS A 160 13.05 -3.26 -25.90
C LYS A 160 11.68 -3.10 -25.21
N PRO A 161 11.55 -2.25 -24.17
CA PRO A 161 10.28 -2.04 -23.46
C PRO A 161 9.10 -1.67 -24.38
N GLU A 162 9.35 -0.90 -25.44
CA GLU A 162 8.31 -0.47 -26.38
C GLU A 162 7.73 -1.66 -27.17
N VAL A 163 8.60 -2.62 -27.51
CA VAL A 163 8.20 -3.86 -28.18
C VAL A 163 7.40 -4.74 -27.21
N PHE A 164 7.80 -4.80 -25.94
CA PHE A 164 7.04 -5.52 -24.93
C PHE A 164 5.65 -4.90 -24.76
N SER A 165 5.54 -3.60 -24.52
CA SER A 165 4.26 -2.90 -24.35
C SER A 165 3.32 -3.11 -25.53
N LYS A 166 3.86 -3.09 -26.76
CA LYS A 166 3.08 -3.41 -27.97
C LYS A 166 2.54 -4.84 -27.96
N ASN A 167 3.33 -5.83 -27.57
CA ASN A 167 2.89 -7.22 -27.54
C ASN A 167 1.97 -7.52 -26.34
N MET A 168 2.14 -6.83 -25.21
CA MET A 168 1.21 -6.86 -24.09
C MET A 168 -0.16 -6.35 -24.52
N LEU A 169 -0.21 -5.19 -25.19
CA LEU A 169 -1.45 -4.66 -25.77
C LEU A 169 -2.07 -5.64 -26.76
N ARG A 170 -1.28 -6.20 -27.69
CA ARG A 170 -1.76 -7.24 -28.60
C ARG A 170 -2.43 -8.39 -27.87
N MET A 171 -1.81 -8.91 -26.82
CA MET A 171 -2.33 -10.05 -26.07
C MET A 171 -3.61 -9.67 -25.31
N ILE A 172 -3.68 -8.47 -24.73
CA ILE A 172 -4.90 -7.97 -24.09
C ILE A 172 -6.02 -7.82 -25.11
N THR A 173 -5.74 -7.38 -26.34
CA THR A 173 -6.72 -7.36 -27.43
C THR A 173 -7.13 -8.78 -27.84
N GLU A 174 -6.20 -9.72 -27.95
CA GLU A 174 -6.48 -11.10 -28.38
C GLU A 174 -7.42 -11.83 -27.41
N PHE A 175 -7.36 -11.51 -26.12
CA PHE A 175 -8.20 -12.09 -25.06
C PHE A 175 -9.10 -11.05 -24.39
N GLY A 176 -9.44 -9.97 -25.10
CA GLY A 176 -10.06 -8.79 -24.48
C GLY A 176 -11.42 -9.09 -23.86
N TYR A 177 -12.24 -9.92 -24.52
CA TYR A 177 -13.54 -10.33 -23.97
C TYR A 177 -13.40 -11.22 -22.73
N ASP A 178 -12.44 -12.15 -22.73
CA ASP A 178 -12.19 -13.02 -21.57
C ASP A 178 -11.68 -12.23 -20.35
N ILE A 179 -10.86 -11.19 -20.60
CA ILE A 179 -10.38 -10.27 -19.56
C ILE A 179 -11.49 -9.33 -19.08
N GLY A 180 -12.51 -9.06 -19.89
CA GLY A 180 -13.47 -7.97 -19.65
C GLY A 180 -12.85 -6.58 -19.89
N ALA A 181 -12.01 -6.47 -20.92
CA ALA A 181 -11.27 -5.25 -21.28
C ALA A 181 -11.93 -4.39 -22.37
N VAL A 182 -13.07 -4.83 -22.91
CA VAL A 182 -13.74 -4.20 -24.06
C VAL A 182 -14.87 -3.29 -23.59
N ASN A 183 -14.86 -2.02 -24.00
CA ASN A 183 -15.90 -1.00 -23.71
C ASN A 183 -16.16 -0.80 -22.20
N VAL A 184 -15.07 -0.70 -21.44
CA VAL A 184 -15.07 -0.52 -19.98
C VAL A 184 -14.30 0.75 -19.56
N GLU A 185 -14.11 1.69 -20.48
CA GLU A 185 -13.42 2.96 -20.24
C GLU A 185 -14.12 3.82 -19.19
N ASP A 186 -15.45 3.78 -19.13
CA ASP A 186 -16.24 4.49 -18.12
C ASP A 186 -16.15 3.80 -16.74
N ASP A 187 -16.03 2.47 -16.72
CA ASP A 187 -15.87 1.69 -15.48
C ASP A 187 -14.46 1.82 -14.90
N TYR A 188 -13.45 1.98 -15.76
CA TYR A 188 -12.02 2.01 -15.39
C TYR A 188 -11.25 3.17 -16.05
N PRO A 189 -11.56 4.44 -15.72
CA PRO A 189 -10.97 5.61 -16.36
C PRO A 189 -9.45 5.76 -16.13
N GLU A 190 -8.91 5.08 -15.11
CA GLU A 190 -7.48 5.01 -14.80
C GLU A 190 -6.63 4.18 -15.78
N LEU A 191 -7.26 3.34 -16.60
CA LEU A 191 -6.57 2.50 -17.58
C LEU A 191 -6.32 3.27 -18.88
N LYS A 192 -5.33 2.82 -19.65
CA LYS A 192 -5.16 3.36 -21.01
C LYS A 192 -6.21 2.76 -21.92
N THR A 193 -6.76 3.57 -22.80
CA THR A 193 -7.71 3.14 -23.81
C THR A 193 -7.12 3.29 -25.20
N ILE A 194 -7.56 2.44 -26.12
CA ILE A 194 -7.29 2.57 -27.55
C ILE A 194 -8.45 1.94 -28.33
N SER A 195 -8.98 2.66 -29.31
CA SER A 195 -10.01 2.10 -30.20
C SER A 195 -9.40 1.07 -31.15
N ILE A 196 -10.21 0.12 -31.61
CA ILE A 196 -9.78 -0.89 -32.59
C ILE A 196 -9.33 -0.22 -33.90
N GLY A 197 -10.02 0.85 -34.33
CA GLY A 197 -9.61 1.70 -35.45
C GLY A 197 -8.19 2.26 -35.27
N GLU A 198 -7.90 2.94 -34.15
CA GLU A 198 -6.55 3.49 -33.89
C GLU A 198 -5.50 2.36 -33.82
N LEU A 199 -5.84 1.22 -33.21
CA LEU A 199 -4.95 0.09 -33.07
C LEU A 199 -4.50 -0.45 -34.44
N LYS A 200 -5.43 -0.53 -35.41
CA LYS A 200 -5.17 -0.95 -36.79
C LYS A 200 -4.27 0.03 -37.55
N GLU A 201 -4.48 1.33 -37.37
CA GLU A 201 -3.66 2.37 -38.03
C GLU A 201 -2.23 2.39 -37.47
N LYS A 202 -2.11 2.27 -36.14
CA LYS A 202 -0.84 2.41 -35.41
C LYS A 202 0.03 1.17 -35.49
N TYR A 203 -0.57 -0.02 -35.57
CA TYR A 203 0.15 -1.28 -35.54
C TYR A 203 -0.27 -2.25 -36.64
N SER A 204 0.71 -2.77 -37.36
CA SER A 204 0.52 -3.86 -38.33
C SER A 204 0.37 -5.22 -37.64
N PHE A 205 -0.73 -5.44 -36.92
CA PHE A 205 -1.11 -6.77 -36.40
C PHE A 205 -1.82 -7.64 -37.46
N SER A 206 -1.95 -8.93 -37.16
CA SER A 206 -2.70 -9.87 -38.01
C SER A 206 -4.17 -9.48 -38.05
N LYS A 207 -4.83 -9.61 -39.21
CA LYS A 207 -6.27 -9.35 -39.33
C LYS A 207 -7.10 -10.18 -38.35
N LYS A 208 -6.67 -11.42 -38.09
CA LYS A 208 -7.32 -12.34 -37.14
C LYS A 208 -7.43 -11.81 -35.71
N LEU A 209 -6.56 -10.88 -35.32
CA LEU A 209 -6.61 -10.27 -33.98
C LEU A 209 -7.92 -9.49 -33.78
N TYR A 210 -8.47 -8.95 -34.87
CA TYR A 210 -9.64 -8.09 -34.85
C TYR A 210 -10.92 -8.86 -35.19
N ASP A 211 -10.85 -10.18 -35.32
CA ASP A 211 -12.03 -11.00 -35.60
C ASP A 211 -12.97 -10.93 -34.40
N GLY A 212 -14.19 -10.44 -34.61
CA GLY A 212 -15.20 -10.25 -33.56
C GLY A 212 -15.29 -8.83 -32.98
N TYR A 213 -14.39 -7.93 -33.36
CA TYR A 213 -14.40 -6.53 -32.93
C TYR A 213 -15.05 -5.57 -33.96
N SER A 214 -15.71 -4.53 -33.48
CA SER A 214 -16.17 -3.36 -34.26
C SER A 214 -15.09 -2.27 -34.31
N ASP A 215 -14.82 -1.73 -35.50
CA ASP A 215 -13.76 -0.73 -35.70
C ASP A 215 -14.12 0.63 -35.10
N ASP A 216 -15.41 0.97 -35.15
CA ASP A 216 -15.94 2.27 -34.75
C ASP A 216 -16.42 2.27 -33.30
N ASP A 217 -16.82 1.11 -32.76
CA ASP A 217 -17.47 1.01 -31.44
C ASP A 217 -16.59 0.41 -30.35
N ASP A 218 -15.65 -0.49 -30.69
CA ASP A 218 -14.90 -1.20 -29.66
C ASP A 218 -13.63 -0.47 -29.21
N ILE A 219 -13.52 -0.30 -27.90
CA ILE A 219 -12.40 0.32 -27.20
C ILE A 219 -11.79 -0.70 -26.24
N ILE A 220 -10.46 -0.81 -26.28
CA ILE A 220 -9.70 -1.70 -25.40
C ILE A 220 -9.08 -0.89 -24.27
N SER A 221 -9.47 -1.21 -23.03
CA SER A 221 -8.84 -0.71 -21.80
C SER A 221 -7.70 -1.63 -21.36
N TYR A 222 -6.54 -1.08 -21.01
CA TYR A 222 -5.37 -1.87 -20.63
C TYR A 222 -4.43 -1.14 -19.65
N PRO A 223 -3.78 -1.88 -18.73
CA PRO A 223 -2.80 -1.31 -17.81
C PRO A 223 -1.45 -1.10 -18.48
N THR A 224 -0.70 -0.10 -18.03
CA THR A 224 0.72 0.06 -18.35
C THR A 224 1.60 -0.82 -17.45
N SER A 225 2.82 -1.12 -17.90
CA SER A 225 3.79 -1.89 -17.10
C SER A 225 4.05 -1.29 -15.71
N HIS A 226 3.93 0.03 -15.55
CA HIS A 226 4.14 0.70 -14.27
C HIS A 226 2.96 0.49 -13.31
N GLN A 227 1.73 0.39 -13.82
CA GLN A 227 0.53 0.21 -12.99
C GLN A 227 0.55 -1.14 -12.27
N PHE A 228 1.14 -2.19 -12.85
CA PHE A 228 1.34 -3.48 -12.14
C PHE A 228 2.17 -3.33 -10.86
N ARG A 229 3.20 -2.47 -10.90
CA ARG A 229 4.03 -2.19 -9.72
C ARG A 229 3.26 -1.36 -8.69
N VAL A 230 2.52 -0.35 -9.12
CA VAL A 230 1.63 0.45 -8.25
C VAL A 230 0.59 -0.45 -7.57
N HIS A 231 -0.01 -1.35 -8.34
CA HIS A 231 -0.99 -2.32 -7.84
C HIS A 231 -0.41 -3.25 -6.79
N LEU A 232 0.77 -3.84 -7.03
CA LEU A 232 1.41 -4.70 -6.03
C LEU A 232 1.76 -3.94 -4.74
N CYS A 233 2.33 -2.73 -4.84
CA CYS A 233 2.62 -1.90 -3.67
C CYS A 233 1.34 -1.57 -2.89
N THR A 234 0.28 -1.17 -3.59
CA THR A 234 -1.01 -0.82 -3.01
C THR A 234 -1.67 -2.05 -2.36
N TYR A 235 -1.61 -3.21 -3.01
CA TYR A 235 -2.11 -4.48 -2.48
C TYR A 235 -1.39 -4.88 -1.20
N LEU A 236 -0.05 -4.86 -1.18
CA LEU A 236 0.75 -5.20 0.01
C LEU A 236 0.44 -4.23 1.17
N TYR A 237 0.33 -2.93 0.86
CA TYR A 237 -0.01 -1.91 1.85
C TYR A 237 -1.39 -2.16 2.47
N HIS A 238 -2.42 -2.43 1.66
CA HIS A 238 -3.76 -2.75 2.14
C HIS A 238 -3.83 -4.07 2.93
N LYS A 239 -2.87 -4.98 2.72
CA LYS A 239 -2.73 -6.20 3.54
C LYS A 239 -1.95 -5.98 4.84
N GLY A 240 -1.64 -4.73 5.18
CA GLY A 240 -0.95 -4.36 6.42
C GLY A 240 0.56 -4.61 6.39
N VAL A 241 1.15 -4.81 5.20
CA VAL A 241 2.60 -4.97 5.08
C VAL A 241 3.29 -3.64 5.38
N PRO A 242 4.25 -3.57 6.32
CA PRO A 242 4.90 -2.32 6.68
C PRO A 242 5.54 -1.63 5.47
N LEU A 243 5.39 -0.30 5.38
CA LEU A 243 5.89 0.49 4.26
C LEU A 243 7.41 0.29 4.04
N ALA A 244 8.18 0.19 5.12
CA ALA A 244 9.62 -0.09 5.07
C ALA A 244 9.94 -1.46 4.43
N PHE A 245 9.08 -2.46 4.63
CA PHE A 245 9.21 -3.75 3.96
C PHE A 245 8.88 -3.62 2.47
N ILE A 246 7.81 -2.91 2.11
CA ILE A 246 7.43 -2.66 0.70
C ILE A 246 8.57 -1.90 -0.01
N GLN A 247 9.19 -0.92 0.64
CA GLN A 247 10.36 -0.19 0.13
C GLN A 247 11.53 -1.13 -0.20
N LYS A 248 11.88 -2.00 0.74
CA LYS A 248 12.94 -3.00 0.59
C LYS A 248 12.60 -4.00 -0.51
N TYR A 249 11.37 -4.52 -0.51
CA TYR A 249 10.85 -5.45 -1.52
C TYR A 249 10.95 -4.85 -2.94
N MET A 250 10.70 -3.55 -3.04
CA MET A 250 10.71 -2.81 -4.29
C MET A 250 12.11 -2.28 -4.67
N ASN A 251 13.14 -2.48 -3.84
CA ASN A 251 14.49 -1.95 -4.00
C ASN A 251 14.50 -0.42 -4.28
N HIS A 252 13.63 0.32 -3.60
CA HIS A 252 13.64 1.78 -3.61
C HIS A 252 14.73 2.29 -2.66
N LEU A 253 15.81 2.81 -3.22
CA LEU A 253 16.91 3.42 -2.44
C LEU A 253 16.59 4.83 -1.92
N THR A 254 15.36 5.34 -2.11
CA THR A 254 14.93 6.64 -1.58
C THR A 254 13.48 6.61 -1.10
N GLU A 255 13.26 7.21 0.06
CA GLU A 255 11.98 7.35 0.78
C GLU A 255 10.91 8.05 -0.09
N GLU A 256 11.31 9.11 -0.82
CA GLU A 256 10.46 9.91 -1.72
C GLU A 256 9.74 9.10 -2.80
N MET A 257 10.33 8.00 -3.27
CA MET A 257 9.72 7.20 -4.34
C MET A 257 8.59 6.32 -3.82
N THR A 258 8.46 6.10 -2.52
CA THR A 258 7.49 5.15 -1.94
C THR A 258 6.07 5.70 -1.94
N ASP A 259 5.94 6.99 -1.61
CA ASP A 259 4.67 7.72 -1.64
C ASP A 259 4.10 7.81 -3.07
N TYR A 260 4.93 7.60 -4.10
CA TYR A 260 4.48 7.51 -5.49
C TYR A 260 3.79 6.20 -5.86
N TYR A 261 3.96 5.09 -5.11
CA TYR A 261 3.38 3.78 -5.49
C TYR A 261 2.24 3.29 -4.61
N VAL A 262 2.04 3.89 -3.44
CA VAL A 262 0.88 3.59 -2.59
C VAL A 262 -0.22 4.56 -2.99
N ARG A 263 -1.24 4.06 -3.68
CA ARG A 263 -2.48 4.81 -3.88
C ARG A 263 -3.34 4.51 -2.67
N ASN A 264 -3.55 5.51 -1.82
CA ASN A 264 -4.63 5.42 -0.84
C ASN A 264 -5.91 5.22 -1.66
N LYS A 265 -6.57 4.06 -1.57
CA LYS A 265 -7.94 3.90 -2.05
C LYS A 265 -8.74 5.08 -1.50
N ASP A 266 -9.26 5.94 -2.37
CA ASP A 266 -10.09 7.10 -2.05
C ASP A 266 -9.93 7.59 -0.61
N SER A 267 -8.80 8.25 -0.29
CA SER A 267 -8.59 8.71 1.09
C SER A 267 -9.76 9.60 1.53
N SER A 268 -10.41 10.33 0.63
CA SER A 268 -11.61 11.11 0.98
C SER A 268 -12.81 10.24 1.37
N GLU A 269 -13.11 9.16 0.66
CA GLU A 269 -14.28 8.31 0.97
C GLU A 269 -13.98 7.35 2.12
N GLN A 270 -12.79 6.77 2.18
CA GLN A 270 -12.34 5.94 3.30
C GLN A 270 -12.13 6.77 4.57
N ASP A 271 -11.46 7.93 4.50
CA ASP A 271 -11.36 8.83 5.66
C ASP A 271 -12.75 9.37 6.03
N SER A 272 -13.67 9.57 5.08
CA SER A 272 -15.06 9.97 5.39
C SER A 272 -15.86 8.88 6.09
N LYS A 273 -15.73 7.61 5.65
CA LYS A 273 -16.35 6.45 6.31
C LYS A 273 -15.71 6.19 7.68
N PHE A 274 -14.39 6.24 7.76
CA PHE A 274 -13.64 6.12 9.01
C PHE A 274 -13.99 7.26 9.98
N ALA A 275 -14.01 8.51 9.51
CA ALA A 275 -14.45 9.66 10.30
C ALA A 275 -15.91 9.51 10.76
N ASP A 276 -16.79 8.91 9.95
CA ASP A 276 -18.17 8.58 10.37
C ASP A 276 -18.14 7.67 11.59
N THR A 277 -17.48 6.52 11.48
CA THR A 277 -17.40 5.51 12.54
C THR A 277 -16.81 6.10 13.82
N ILE A 278 -15.72 6.85 13.69
CA ILE A 278 -15.06 7.48 14.84
C ILE A 278 -15.96 8.55 15.49
N LEU A 279 -16.59 9.42 14.71
CA LEU A 279 -17.47 10.45 15.25
C LEU A 279 -18.70 9.83 15.91
N ARG A 280 -19.21 8.70 15.40
CA ARG A 280 -20.27 7.93 16.07
C ARG A 280 -19.82 7.41 17.44
N VAL A 281 -18.64 6.80 17.51
CA VAL A 281 -18.08 6.30 18.77
C VAL A 281 -17.80 7.42 19.79
N ILE A 282 -17.49 8.64 19.33
CA ILE A 282 -17.29 9.78 20.23
C ILE A 282 -18.61 10.40 20.67
N VAL A 283 -19.56 10.58 19.74
CA VAL A 283 -20.79 11.36 19.96
C VAL A 283 -21.96 10.49 20.45
N GLU A 284 -22.17 9.32 19.86
CA GLU A 284 -23.26 8.39 20.22
C GLU A 284 -22.90 7.59 21.47
N GLU A 285 -21.69 7.04 21.48
CA GLU A 285 -21.22 6.16 22.55
C GLU A 285 -20.59 6.92 23.73
N GLY A 286 -20.30 8.22 23.57
CA GLY A 286 -19.70 9.06 24.60
C GLY A 286 -18.23 8.73 24.90
N THR A 287 -17.55 8.03 24.00
CA THR A 287 -16.17 7.58 24.23
C THR A 287 -15.19 8.73 24.07
N LYS A 288 -14.34 8.94 25.08
CA LYS A 288 -13.27 9.95 25.02
C LYS A 288 -12.07 9.41 24.23
N PRO A 289 -11.60 10.08 23.15
CA PRO A 289 -10.37 9.67 22.48
C PRO A 289 -9.16 9.78 23.40
N LEU A 290 -8.19 8.90 23.23
CA LEU A 290 -6.95 8.85 23.99
C LEU A 290 -5.86 9.64 23.27
N GLY A 291 -4.97 10.30 24.03
CA GLY A 291 -3.90 11.14 23.51
C GLY A 291 -3.80 12.52 24.15
N SER A 292 -2.67 13.19 23.93
CA SER A 292 -2.26 14.42 24.64
C SER A 292 -3.17 15.65 24.44
N GLY A 293 -3.98 15.69 23.37
CA GLY A 293 -4.92 16.78 23.08
C GLY A 293 -6.41 16.42 23.23
N SER A 294 -6.73 15.32 23.90
CA SER A 294 -8.07 14.71 23.87
C SER A 294 -9.12 15.56 24.57
N ASP A 295 -8.77 16.12 25.72
CA ASP A 295 -9.64 17.02 26.47
C ASP A 295 -10.00 18.29 25.69
N ALA A 296 -9.04 18.85 24.95
CA ALA A 296 -9.27 20.03 24.12
C ALA A 296 -10.18 19.72 22.92
N LEU A 297 -10.08 18.51 22.36
CA LEU A 297 -10.98 18.05 21.30
C LEU A 297 -12.40 17.85 21.84
N MET A 298 -12.54 17.14 22.96
CA MET A 298 -13.84 16.89 23.60
C MET A 298 -14.52 18.18 24.01
N PHE A 299 -13.78 19.16 24.53
CA PHE A 299 -14.32 20.48 24.85
C PHE A 299 -14.94 21.15 23.61
N LYS A 300 -14.26 21.14 22.46
CA LYS A 300 -14.75 21.72 21.20
C LYS A 300 -15.99 21.01 20.66
N ILE A 301 -16.01 19.67 20.71
CA ILE A 301 -17.16 18.88 20.27
C ILE A 301 -18.36 19.17 21.18
N ASN A 302 -18.16 19.20 22.50
CA ASN A 302 -19.21 19.50 23.46
C ASN A 302 -19.75 20.94 23.36
N GLU A 303 -18.88 21.93 23.14
CA GLU A 303 -19.31 23.30 22.86
C GLU A 303 -20.10 23.39 21.56
N PHE A 304 -19.69 22.67 20.51
CA PHE A 304 -20.41 22.64 19.25
C PHE A 304 -21.83 22.07 19.41
N ILE A 305 -21.98 20.95 20.13
CA ILE A 305 -23.27 20.32 20.41
C ILE A 305 -24.17 21.27 21.22
N LYS A 306 -23.62 21.92 22.26
CA LYS A 306 -24.36 22.86 23.12
C LYS A 306 -24.80 24.12 22.37
N ASN A 307 -23.92 24.72 21.58
CA ASN A 307 -24.20 25.98 20.87
C ASN A 307 -25.18 25.78 19.70
N GLY A 308 -25.20 24.59 19.09
CA GLY A 308 -26.14 24.25 18.02
C GLY A 308 -27.55 23.86 18.48
N LYS A 309 -27.79 23.71 19.80
CA LYS A 309 -29.05 23.19 20.38
C LYS A 309 -29.48 21.83 19.79
N PHE A 310 -28.53 20.99 19.40
CA PHE A 310 -28.83 19.68 18.82
C PHE A 310 -29.33 18.73 19.92
N LYS A 311 -30.45 18.06 19.70
CA LYS A 311 -30.82 16.87 20.48
C LYS A 311 -30.07 15.69 19.88
N VAL A 312 -28.99 15.26 20.54
CA VAL A 312 -28.08 14.21 20.06
C VAL A 312 -28.83 12.93 19.65
N VAL A 313 -29.93 12.60 20.33
CA VAL A 313 -30.72 11.38 20.09
C VAL A 313 -31.57 11.43 18.81
N GLU A 314 -31.95 12.62 18.31
CA GLU A 314 -32.86 12.78 17.15
C GLU A 314 -32.13 13.20 15.85
N ASP A 315 -30.93 13.78 15.93
CA ASP A 315 -30.23 14.40 14.79
C ASP A 315 -28.77 13.93 14.60
N ILE A 316 -28.45 12.70 15.02
CA ILE A 316 -27.07 12.18 15.07
C ILE A 316 -26.33 12.27 13.72
N ASP A 317 -26.99 11.90 12.62
CA ASP A 317 -26.39 11.95 11.28
C ASP A 317 -26.15 13.40 10.80
N LYS A 318 -27.01 14.34 11.22
CA LYS A 318 -26.81 15.78 10.96
C LYS A 318 -25.65 16.33 11.78
N VAL A 319 -25.50 15.92 13.03
CA VAL A 319 -24.38 16.32 13.89
C VAL A 319 -23.06 15.80 13.30
N ILE A 320 -23.02 14.52 12.89
CA ILE A 320 -21.83 13.87 12.32
C ILE A 320 -21.45 14.50 10.97
N SER A 321 -22.40 14.71 10.06
CA SER A 321 -22.12 15.35 8.76
C SER A 321 -21.54 16.76 8.91
N ILE A 322 -22.04 17.56 9.86
CA ILE A 322 -21.48 18.90 10.14
C ILE A 322 -20.11 18.81 10.82
N LEU A 323 -19.93 17.84 11.73
CA LEU A 323 -18.64 17.61 12.40
C LEU A 323 -17.55 17.14 11.43
N LYS A 324 -17.86 16.32 10.43
CA LYS A 324 -16.89 15.91 9.39
C LYS A 324 -16.26 17.11 8.67
N GLY A 325 -17.06 18.14 8.39
CA GLY A 325 -16.57 19.37 7.76
C GLY A 325 -15.75 20.28 8.69
N LYS A 326 -15.80 20.08 10.01
CA LYS A 326 -15.14 20.92 11.03
C LYS A 326 -13.99 20.24 11.77
N VAL A 327 -14.07 18.93 11.94
CA VAL A 327 -13.07 18.05 12.55
C VAL A 327 -12.64 17.06 11.47
N PRO A 328 -11.68 17.47 10.65
CA PRO A 328 -11.19 16.62 9.59
C PRO A 328 -10.28 15.55 10.18
N ILE A 329 -10.78 14.31 10.15
CA ILE A 329 -10.17 13.11 10.73
C ILE A 329 -9.54 12.32 9.60
N ARG A 330 -8.27 11.95 9.75
CA ARG A 330 -7.54 11.11 8.80
C ARG A 330 -7.09 9.83 9.47
N GLN A 331 -7.30 8.69 8.83
CA GLN A 331 -6.86 7.40 9.34
C GLN A 331 -5.32 7.31 9.35
N LYS A 332 -4.77 6.75 10.43
CA LYS A 332 -3.34 6.47 10.59
C LYS A 332 -3.14 5.09 11.21
N THR A 333 -1.96 4.51 11.07
CA THR A 333 -1.62 3.23 11.71
C THR A 333 -1.74 3.39 13.23
N GLY A 334 -2.49 2.51 13.89
CA GLY A 334 -2.71 2.55 15.34
C GLY A 334 -3.40 3.82 15.84
N GLY A 335 -4.21 4.50 15.02
CA GLY A 335 -4.90 5.72 15.45
C GLY A 335 -5.48 6.59 14.35
N MET A 336 -5.60 7.88 14.65
CA MET A 336 -6.16 8.90 13.78
C MET A 336 -5.48 10.26 14.00
N CYS A 337 -5.40 11.04 12.93
CA CYS A 337 -4.96 12.43 12.99
C CYS A 337 -6.17 13.36 12.91
N ILE A 338 -6.28 14.30 13.86
CA ILE A 338 -7.34 15.33 13.88
C ILE A 338 -6.88 16.68 13.31
N LYS A 339 -5.63 16.78 12.88
CA LYS A 339 -5.06 17.99 12.31
C LYS A 339 -5.15 17.91 10.79
N SER A 340 -6.23 18.46 10.25
CA SER A 340 -6.45 18.50 8.80
C SER A 340 -6.97 19.88 8.38
N VAL A 341 -6.07 20.83 8.24
CA VAL A 341 -6.26 21.79 7.16
C VAL A 341 -5.05 21.54 6.28
N GLU A 342 -5.26 21.27 4.99
CA GLU A 342 -4.18 20.99 4.03
C GLU A 342 -3.08 22.06 4.06
N ASN A 343 -3.39 23.27 4.55
CA ASN A 343 -2.50 24.42 4.67
C ASN A 343 -1.99 24.71 6.09
N ARG A 344 -1.91 23.72 6.99
CA ARG A 344 -1.32 23.92 8.33
C ARG A 344 -0.15 22.97 8.57
N ASP A 345 1.05 23.48 8.31
CA ASP A 345 2.33 22.80 8.53
C ASP A 345 2.38 22.15 9.91
N CYS A 346 2.93 20.94 9.95
CA CYS A 346 3.24 20.24 11.19
C CYS A 346 4.22 21.05 12.06
N ARG A 347 4.28 20.72 13.34
CA ARG A 347 4.59 21.74 14.36
C ARG A 347 6.08 22.05 14.47
N VAL A 348 6.94 21.26 13.84
CA VAL A 348 8.39 21.27 14.07
C VAL A 348 9.13 21.59 12.77
N ASP A 349 9.26 20.62 11.88
CA ASP A 349 9.88 20.70 10.56
C ASP A 349 9.49 19.46 9.75
N ASP A 350 9.51 19.54 8.42
CA ASP A 350 9.01 18.47 7.53
C ASP A 350 9.66 17.10 7.77
N GLN A 351 10.92 17.02 8.19
CA GLN A 351 11.58 15.74 8.47
C GLN A 351 11.16 15.21 9.85
N SER A 352 11.24 16.03 10.89
CA SER A 352 10.86 15.62 12.25
C SER A 352 9.38 15.29 12.35
N ASP A 353 8.51 16.00 11.62
CA ASP A 353 7.08 15.76 11.61
C ASP A 353 6.71 14.49 10.86
N LYS A 354 7.41 14.16 9.76
CA LYS A 354 7.26 12.85 9.09
C LYS A 354 7.68 11.71 10.01
N ILE A 355 8.78 11.88 10.74
CA ILE A 355 9.24 10.93 11.76
C ILE A 355 8.17 10.79 12.85
N TYR A 356 7.71 11.88 13.46
CA TYR A 356 6.72 11.83 14.53
C TYR A 356 5.39 11.24 14.09
N CYS A 357 4.97 11.49 12.84
CA CYS A 357 3.79 10.89 12.25
C CYS A 357 3.98 9.39 11.97
N ALA A 358 5.14 8.97 11.48
CA ALA A 358 5.44 7.56 11.20
C ALA A 358 5.59 6.72 12.47
N TYR A 359 6.10 7.30 13.55
CA TYR A 359 6.30 6.64 14.84
C TYR A 359 5.10 6.78 15.80
N GLY A 360 3.98 7.39 15.39
CA GLY A 360 2.78 7.52 16.23
C GLY A 360 2.95 8.39 17.49
N ILE A 361 4.04 9.16 17.58
CA ILE A 361 4.38 10.01 18.74
C ILE A 361 3.94 11.47 18.53
N CYS A 362 3.26 11.76 17.42
CA CYS A 362 2.74 13.08 17.14
C CYS A 362 1.68 13.48 18.20
N PRO A 363 1.73 14.69 18.77
CA PRO A 363 0.69 15.18 19.68
C PRO A 363 -0.73 15.24 19.09
N ASN A 364 -0.84 15.18 17.75
CA ASN A 364 -2.11 15.19 17.03
C ASN A 364 -2.60 13.78 16.67
N HIS A 365 -1.88 12.73 17.08
CA HIS A 365 -2.29 11.34 16.96
C HIS A 365 -3.19 10.97 18.14
N PHE A 366 -4.35 10.43 17.83
CA PHE A 366 -5.37 9.99 18.78
C PHE A 366 -5.73 8.54 18.51
N HIS A 367 -6.22 7.85 19.53
CA HIS A 367 -6.58 6.45 19.44
C HIS A 367 -7.76 6.13 20.36
N LEU A 368 -8.38 4.97 20.18
CA LEU A 368 -9.59 4.52 20.87
C LEU A 368 -9.50 3.01 21.13
N TYR A 369 -10.29 2.52 22.10
CA TYR A 369 -10.36 1.09 22.42
C TYR A 369 -10.67 0.17 21.23
N ILE A 370 -11.45 0.66 20.25
CA ILE A 370 -11.79 -0.06 19.02
C ILE A 370 -10.59 -0.34 18.10
N MET A 371 -9.42 0.21 18.42
CA MET A 371 -8.17 0.06 17.65
C MET A 371 -7.18 -0.91 18.33
N ALA A 372 -7.54 -1.47 19.48
CA ALA A 372 -6.67 -2.35 20.27
C ALA A 372 -6.19 -3.58 19.50
N ASP A 373 -6.98 -4.09 18.55
CA ASP A 373 -6.60 -5.21 17.69
C ASP A 373 -5.42 -4.87 16.78
N ILE A 374 -5.43 -3.68 16.19
CA ILE A 374 -4.35 -3.17 15.34
C ILE A 374 -3.10 -2.94 16.18
N THR A 375 -3.23 -2.22 17.29
CA THR A 375 -2.11 -1.90 18.18
C THR A 375 -1.46 -3.15 18.76
N TYR A 376 -2.25 -4.16 19.14
CA TYR A 376 -1.72 -5.44 19.63
C TYR A 376 -0.96 -6.21 18.54
N ASN A 377 -1.46 -6.22 17.29
CA ASN A 377 -0.75 -6.83 16.16
C ASN A 377 0.60 -6.15 15.88
N ASP A 378 0.67 -4.82 15.99
CA ASP A 378 1.93 -4.08 15.87
C ASP A 378 2.91 -4.48 16.99
N CYS A 379 2.43 -4.64 18.23
CA CYS A 379 3.23 -5.13 19.35
C CYS A 379 3.76 -6.56 19.09
N LYS A 380 2.93 -7.48 18.59
CA LYS A 380 3.36 -8.84 18.22
C LYS A 380 4.41 -8.84 17.12
N THR A 381 4.33 -7.90 16.18
CA THR A 381 5.34 -7.73 15.13
C THR A 381 6.67 -7.28 15.73
N LEU A 382 6.65 -6.30 16.64
CA LEU A 382 7.86 -5.86 17.35
C LEU A 382 8.48 -6.97 18.20
N ILE A 383 7.66 -7.77 18.89
CA ILE A 383 8.12 -8.93 19.67
C ILE A 383 8.92 -9.89 18.79
N LYS A 384 8.37 -10.29 17.63
CA LYS A 384 9.07 -11.17 16.68
C LYS A 384 10.40 -10.59 16.20
N ILE A 385 10.44 -9.27 15.97
CA ILE A 385 11.67 -8.57 15.55
C ILE A 385 12.71 -8.56 16.69
N ILE A 386 12.27 -8.38 17.95
CA ILE A 386 13.16 -8.43 19.11
C ILE A 386 13.75 -9.83 19.26
N GLU A 387 12.90 -10.86 19.21
CA GLU A 387 13.31 -12.28 19.29
C GLU A 387 14.33 -12.62 18.21
N TYR A 388 14.06 -12.24 16.94
CA TYR A 388 15.00 -12.42 15.84
C TYR A 388 16.34 -11.71 16.07
N ASN A 389 16.32 -10.45 16.52
CA ASN A 389 17.55 -9.72 16.78
C ASN A 389 18.34 -10.29 17.97
N GLN A 390 17.67 -10.92 18.94
CA GLN A 390 18.30 -11.63 20.04
C GLN A 390 18.99 -12.91 19.55
N THR A 391 18.31 -13.73 18.73
CA THR A 391 18.85 -14.98 18.19
C THR A 391 20.07 -14.74 17.31
N GLU A 392 20.04 -13.70 16.48
CA GLU A 392 21.15 -13.33 15.58
C GLU A 392 22.28 -12.54 16.27
N GLY A 393 22.16 -12.26 17.57
CA GLY A 393 23.18 -11.52 18.34
C GLY A 393 23.22 -10.00 18.09
N TYR A 394 22.23 -9.43 17.41
CA TYR A 394 22.08 -7.99 17.17
C TYR A 394 21.51 -7.24 18.37
N LEU A 395 22.16 -7.35 19.54
CA LEU A 395 21.65 -6.85 20.83
C LEU A 395 21.33 -5.35 20.84
N ARG A 396 22.11 -4.52 20.14
CA ARG A 396 21.83 -3.08 20.02
C ARG A 396 20.52 -2.80 19.27
N GLN A 397 20.22 -3.59 18.24
CA GLN A 397 18.98 -3.45 17.49
C GLN A 397 17.81 -4.00 18.30
N ALA A 398 17.98 -5.16 18.95
CA ALA A 398 17.00 -5.73 19.87
C ALA A 398 16.58 -4.72 20.96
N ASN A 399 17.54 -4.03 21.59
CA ASN A 399 17.25 -3.01 22.61
C ASN A 399 16.51 -1.79 22.05
N LYS A 400 16.78 -1.37 20.81
CA LYS A 400 16.02 -0.29 20.17
C LYS A 400 14.58 -0.69 19.92
N GLU A 401 14.36 -1.89 19.40
CA GLU A 401 13.01 -2.40 19.14
C GLU A 401 12.25 -2.68 20.45
N LEU A 402 12.94 -3.13 21.51
CA LEU A 402 12.37 -3.25 22.86
C LEU A 402 11.89 -1.89 23.39
N GLY A 403 12.71 -0.83 23.25
CA GLY A 403 12.29 0.51 23.63
C GLY A 403 11.07 1.01 22.85
N LYS A 404 10.95 0.66 21.56
CA LYS A 404 9.75 0.96 20.77
C LYS A 404 8.53 0.17 21.25
N LEU A 405 8.69 -1.12 21.53
CA LEU A 405 7.61 -1.96 22.06
C LEU A 405 7.09 -1.43 23.39
N GLN A 406 7.99 -1.12 24.33
CA GLN A 406 7.63 -0.55 25.63
C GLN A 406 6.92 0.80 25.48
N SER A 407 7.36 1.64 24.53
CA SER A 407 6.68 2.89 24.21
C SER A 407 5.28 2.67 23.64
N ALA A 408 5.12 1.71 22.71
CA ALA A 408 3.83 1.38 22.11
C ALA A 408 2.84 0.82 23.14
N ILE A 409 3.31 -0.08 24.01
CA ILE A 409 2.50 -0.62 25.11
C ILE A 409 2.06 0.51 26.04
N LYS A 410 3.00 1.33 26.49
CA LYS A 410 2.73 2.40 27.47
C LYS A 410 1.81 3.48 26.93
N ASN A 411 2.01 3.92 25.70
CA ASN A 411 1.34 5.11 25.16
C ASN A 411 0.06 4.79 24.38
N ALA A 412 -0.09 3.56 23.85
CA ALA A 412 -1.25 3.18 23.04
C ALA A 412 -2.00 1.96 23.62
N LEU A 413 -1.37 0.77 23.60
CA LEU A 413 -2.08 -0.49 23.89
C LEU A 413 -2.65 -0.52 25.31
N LYS A 414 -1.88 -0.13 26.33
CA LYS A 414 -2.35 -0.14 27.70
C LYS A 414 -3.54 0.80 27.92
N PRO A 415 -3.48 2.08 27.53
CA PRO A 415 -4.66 2.95 27.56
C PRO A 415 -5.87 2.42 26.78
N GLU A 416 -5.67 1.77 25.64
CA GLU A 416 -6.76 1.18 24.84
C GLU A 416 -7.43 0.00 25.53
N ILE A 417 -6.65 -0.88 26.14
CA ILE A 417 -7.15 -2.03 26.91
C ILE A 417 -7.87 -1.56 28.18
N GLU A 418 -7.33 -0.57 28.90
CA GLU A 418 -8.01 0.02 30.07
C GLU A 418 -9.34 0.67 29.66
N GLN A 419 -9.37 1.39 28.54
CA GLN A 419 -10.61 1.96 28.01
C GLN A 419 -11.60 0.88 27.54
N LEU A 420 -11.12 -0.20 26.91
CA LEU A 420 -11.96 -1.34 26.51
C LEU A 420 -12.65 -1.95 27.73
N GLU A 421 -11.93 -2.13 28.84
CA GLU A 421 -12.50 -2.65 30.08
C GLU A 421 -13.55 -1.73 30.68
N ASP A 422 -13.29 -0.42 30.69
CA ASP A 422 -14.27 0.56 31.14
C ASP A 422 -15.55 0.49 30.29
N GLU A 423 -15.44 0.33 28.98
CA GLU A 423 -16.59 0.20 28.08
C GLU A 423 -17.31 -1.14 28.23
N ILE A 424 -16.58 -2.24 28.45
CA ILE A 424 -17.15 -3.54 28.81
C ILE A 424 -17.95 -3.44 30.11
N ASN A 425 -17.41 -2.76 31.13
CA ASN A 425 -18.07 -2.58 32.43
C ASN A 425 -19.34 -1.71 32.32
N LYS A 426 -19.36 -0.74 31.40
CA LYS A 426 -20.51 0.16 31.19
C LYS A 426 -21.62 -0.46 30.32
N LYS A 427 -21.24 -1.11 29.22
CA LYS A 427 -22.17 -1.53 28.14
C LYS A 427 -22.38 -3.04 28.07
N GLY A 428 -21.51 -3.82 28.70
CA GLY A 428 -21.53 -5.29 28.67
C GLY A 428 -20.70 -5.88 27.52
N VAL A 429 -20.15 -7.08 27.77
CA VAL A 429 -19.29 -7.80 26.81
C VAL A 429 -20.03 -8.10 25.49
N ASP A 430 -21.29 -8.54 25.58
CA ASP A 430 -22.08 -8.93 24.41
C ASP A 430 -22.35 -7.75 23.48
N TRP A 431 -22.62 -6.57 24.05
CA TRP A 431 -22.82 -5.34 23.29
C TRP A 431 -21.56 -4.96 22.49
N ILE A 432 -20.38 -5.07 23.11
CA ILE A 432 -19.10 -4.77 22.44
C ILE A 432 -18.84 -5.78 21.31
N LYS A 433 -19.11 -7.07 21.52
CA LYS A 433 -18.93 -8.10 20.48
C LYS A 433 -19.87 -7.91 19.28
N GLU A 434 -21.09 -7.43 19.52
CA GLU A 434 -22.07 -7.16 18.45
C GLU A 434 -21.69 -5.93 17.62
N ASN A 435 -21.26 -4.84 18.27
CA ASN A 435 -20.99 -3.55 17.61
C ASN A 435 -19.55 -3.43 17.08
N HIS A 436 -18.58 -4.10 17.72
CA HIS A 436 -17.15 -4.00 17.43
C HIS A 436 -16.51 -5.38 17.28
N LYS A 437 -16.88 -6.09 16.21
CA LYS A 437 -16.49 -7.50 15.96
C LYS A 437 -14.96 -7.71 15.87
N ASN A 438 -14.21 -6.70 15.46
CA ASN A 438 -12.75 -6.75 15.39
C ASN A 438 -12.08 -6.95 16.76
N LEU A 439 -12.79 -6.64 17.86
CA LEU A 439 -12.29 -6.80 19.22
C LEU A 439 -12.54 -8.18 19.83
N ILE A 440 -13.31 -9.06 19.18
CA ILE A 440 -13.58 -10.42 19.67
C ILE A 440 -12.28 -11.17 20.05
N PRO A 441 -11.23 -11.20 19.20
CA PRO A 441 -9.98 -11.90 19.53
C PRO A 441 -9.22 -11.29 20.71
N ILE A 442 -9.40 -9.98 20.96
CA ILE A 442 -8.78 -9.26 22.08
C ILE A 442 -9.54 -9.55 23.38
N ILE A 443 -10.87 -9.50 23.35
CA ILE A 443 -11.72 -9.74 24.51
C ILE A 443 -11.57 -11.19 25.01
N GLU A 444 -11.49 -12.16 24.11
CA GLU A 444 -11.35 -13.58 24.47
C GLU A 444 -10.00 -13.90 25.13
N ARG A 445 -8.99 -13.05 24.91
CA ARG A 445 -7.62 -13.22 25.42
C ARG A 445 -7.17 -12.08 26.31
N LEU A 446 -8.09 -11.31 26.87
CA LEU A 446 -7.79 -10.06 27.54
C LEU A 446 -6.77 -10.22 28.69
N ASP A 447 -6.97 -11.24 29.52
CA ASP A 447 -6.07 -11.55 30.65
C ASP A 447 -4.67 -11.98 30.19
N GLU A 448 -4.60 -12.75 29.10
CA GLU A 448 -3.33 -13.17 28.50
C GLU A 448 -2.57 -11.97 27.93
N ILE A 449 -3.26 -11.08 27.22
CA ILE A 449 -2.69 -9.89 26.59
C ILE A 449 -2.12 -8.96 27.68
N LYS A 450 -2.86 -8.76 28.76
CA LYS A 450 -2.39 -7.97 29.91
C LYS A 450 -1.14 -8.55 30.55
N LYS A 451 -1.12 -9.86 30.75
CA LYS A 451 0.05 -10.54 31.29
C LYS A 451 1.27 -10.38 30.36
N GLU A 452 1.07 -10.57 29.06
CA GLU A 452 2.12 -10.34 28.04
C GLU A 452 2.62 -8.89 28.08
N MET A 453 1.71 -7.91 28.17
CA MET A 453 2.08 -6.49 28.27
C MET A 453 2.96 -6.21 29.50
N ASP A 454 2.56 -6.72 30.67
CA ASP A 454 3.33 -6.54 31.91
C ASP A 454 4.69 -7.24 31.83
N GLU A 455 4.76 -8.43 31.23
CA GLU A 455 6.02 -9.14 31.00
C GLU A 455 6.98 -8.27 30.17
N TRP A 456 6.56 -7.78 29.00
CA TRP A 456 7.40 -6.96 28.11
C TRP A 456 7.76 -5.59 28.67
N MET A 457 6.88 -4.99 29.49
CA MET A 457 7.16 -3.73 30.19
C MET A 457 8.25 -3.85 31.24
N ASN A 458 8.44 -5.04 31.82
CA ASN A 458 9.42 -5.29 32.89
C ASN A 458 10.76 -5.84 32.39
N ILE A 459 10.92 -6.06 31.08
CA ILE A 459 12.20 -6.53 30.51
C ILE A 459 13.25 -5.41 30.58
N GLU A 460 14.37 -5.71 31.23
CA GLU A 460 15.55 -4.84 31.26
C GLU A 460 16.31 -4.87 29.93
N PRO A 461 17.05 -3.79 29.58
CA PRO A 461 17.89 -3.77 28.39
C PRO A 461 18.90 -4.91 28.38
N LEU A 462 18.99 -5.62 27.24
CA LEU A 462 19.93 -6.72 27.06
C LEU A 462 21.36 -6.16 27.12
N THR A 463 22.19 -6.70 28.00
CA THR A 463 23.60 -6.31 28.12
C THR A 463 24.49 -7.20 27.27
N LEU A 464 25.56 -6.62 26.71
CA LEU A 464 26.66 -7.39 26.14
C LEU A 464 27.30 -8.15 27.31
N LYS A 465 27.25 -9.49 27.29
CA LYS A 465 28.17 -10.27 28.11
C LYS A 465 29.57 -9.93 27.63
N ASN A 466 30.35 -9.25 28.47
CA ASN A 466 31.78 -9.07 28.26
C ASN A 466 32.40 -10.48 28.20
N ASN A 467 32.73 -10.93 26.99
CA ASN A 467 33.71 -12.00 26.80
C ASN A 467 35.09 -11.37 26.70
#